data_AF-A0A2T4PXJ0-F1
#
_entry.id   AF-A0A2T4PXJ0-F1
#
_cell.length_a   1.000
_cell.length_b   1.000
_cell.length_c   1.000
_cell.angle_alpha   90.00
_cell.angle_beta   90.00
_cell.angle_gamma   90.00
#
_symmetry.space_group_name_H-M   'P 1'
#
loop_
_entity.id
_entity.type
_entity.pdbx_description
1 polymer ?
#
loop_
_entity_poly.entity_id
_entity_poly.type
_entity_poly.pdbx_seq_one_letter_code
_entity_poly.pdbx_strand_id
1 'polypeptide(L)'
;MSSKQAEKKRKEEARLEELKQAMRSSTENMVDNAKDGVQSQKQNIQELLESIRNAGESLDGAFEGEASEAAQRNIDKLNSHNERMQSQFESLLNTFKVNG
;
A
#
# COMPACT_ATOMS: atom_id res chain seq x y z
N MET A 1 8.72 -52.36 4.84
CA MET A 1 9.44 -51.07 4.99
C MET A 1 10.48 -51.23 6.09
N SER A 2 11.75 -50.92 5.82
CA SER A 2 12.81 -51.01 6.83
C SER A 2 12.73 -49.84 7.82
N SER A 3 13.08 -50.07 9.08
CA SER A 3 13.13 -49.04 10.14
C SER A 3 13.92 -47.79 9.71
N LYS A 4 15.04 -47.98 8.98
CA LYS A 4 15.85 -46.88 8.41
C LYS A 4 15.10 -46.03 7.38
N GLN A 5 14.21 -46.64 6.59
CA GLN A 5 13.39 -45.91 5.62
C GLN A 5 12.29 -45.11 6.31
N ALA A 6 11.72 -45.63 7.39
CA ALA A 6 10.72 -44.92 8.19
C ALA A 6 11.32 -43.69 8.89
N GLU A 7 12.54 -43.82 9.45
CA GLU A 7 13.25 -42.70 10.07
C GLU A 7 13.63 -41.61 9.04
N LYS A 8 14.14 -42.02 7.87
CA LYS A 8 14.46 -41.09 6.78
C LYS A 8 13.21 -40.34 6.29
N LYS A 9 12.07 -41.04 6.19
CA LYS A 9 10.79 -40.43 5.81
C LYS A 9 10.34 -39.38 6.82
N ARG A 10 10.39 -39.69 8.12
CA ARG A 10 10.02 -38.73 9.18
C ARG A 10 10.91 -37.48 9.20
N LYS A 11 12.22 -37.66 9.00
CA LYS A 11 13.16 -36.51 8.91
C LYS A 11 12.87 -35.64 7.70
N GLU A 12 12.55 -36.24 6.56
CA GLU A 12 12.19 -35.47 5.37
C GLU A 12 10.84 -34.77 5.54
N GLU A 13 9.84 -35.40 6.16
CA GLU A 13 8.56 -34.77 6.49
C GLU A 13 8.76 -33.55 7.42
N ALA A 14 9.58 -33.69 8.48
CA ALA A 14 9.91 -32.57 9.37
C ALA A 14 10.60 -31.42 8.61
N ARG A 15 11.58 -31.73 7.76
CA ARG A 15 12.29 -30.74 6.92
C ARG A 15 11.33 -30.02 5.98
N LEU A 16 10.38 -30.73 5.38
CA LEU A 16 9.39 -30.15 4.47
C LEU A 16 8.41 -29.24 5.20
N GLU A 17 7.99 -29.58 6.43
CA GLU A 17 7.14 -28.71 7.23
C GLU A 17 7.88 -27.44 7.68
N GLU A 18 9.14 -27.54 8.10
CA GLU A 18 9.99 -26.38 8.37
C GLU A 18 10.14 -25.49 7.13
N LEU A 19 10.38 -26.09 5.96
CA LEU A 19 10.48 -25.36 4.70
C LEU A 19 9.16 -24.64 4.35
N LYS A 20 8.01 -25.30 4.51
CA LYS A 20 6.70 -24.68 4.29
C LYS A 20 6.48 -23.49 5.22
N GLN A 21 6.82 -23.62 6.50
CA GLN A 21 6.71 -22.52 7.46
C GLN A 21 7.62 -21.35 7.08
N ALA A 22 8.88 -21.63 6.74
CA ALA A 22 9.82 -20.60 6.29
C ALA A 22 9.33 -19.88 5.01
N MET A 23 8.78 -20.62 4.05
CA MET A 23 8.21 -20.04 2.83
C MET A 23 6.98 -19.18 3.13
N ARG A 24 6.11 -19.60 4.06
CA ARG A 24 4.96 -18.80 4.50
C ARG A 24 5.41 -17.50 5.16
N SER A 25 6.29 -17.55 6.14
CA SER A 25 6.79 -16.35 6.81
C SER A 25 7.52 -15.41 5.86
N SER A 26 8.29 -15.95 4.91
CA SER A 26 8.92 -15.12 3.86
C SER A 26 7.88 -14.41 3.00
N THR A 27 6.80 -15.11 2.62
CA THR A 27 5.71 -14.53 1.82
C THR A 27 4.94 -13.47 2.61
N GLU A 28 4.62 -13.73 3.87
CA GLU A 28 3.97 -12.77 4.78
C GLU A 28 4.81 -11.50 4.92
N ASN A 29 6.12 -11.64 5.18
CA ASN A 29 7.03 -10.50 5.27
C ASN A 29 7.11 -9.70 3.96
N MET A 30 7.13 -10.36 2.80
CA MET A 30 7.12 -9.67 1.51
C MET A 30 5.82 -8.88 1.30
N VAL A 31 4.69 -9.45 1.68
CA VAL A 31 3.37 -8.79 1.58
C VAL A 31 3.30 -7.60 2.53
N ASP A 32 3.77 -7.73 3.77
CA ASP A 32 3.73 -6.65 4.76
C ASP A 32 4.65 -5.50 4.35
N ASN A 33 5.86 -5.78 3.86
CA ASN A 33 6.74 -4.76 3.29
C ASN A 33 6.09 -4.01 2.12
N ALA A 34 5.34 -4.71 1.26
CA ALA A 34 4.62 -4.08 0.16
C ALA A 34 3.48 -3.18 0.66
N LYS A 35 2.72 -3.61 1.68
CA LYS A 35 1.67 -2.80 2.32
C LYS A 35 2.25 -1.53 2.94
N ASP A 36 3.36 -1.64 3.65
CA ASP A 36 4.04 -0.50 4.28
C ASP A 36 4.52 0.51 3.23
N GLY A 37 5.06 0.03 2.10
CA GLY A 37 5.44 0.87 0.97
C GLY A 37 4.26 1.62 0.36
N VAL A 38 3.14 0.93 0.14
CA VAL A 38 1.90 1.53 -0.37
C VAL A 38 1.35 2.59 0.61
N GLN A 39 1.36 2.28 1.91
CA GLN A 39 0.86 3.19 2.94
C GLN A 39 1.72 4.46 3.05
N SER A 40 3.04 4.32 2.97
CA SER A 40 3.98 5.45 2.94
C SER A 40 3.76 6.35 1.72
N GLN A 41 3.54 5.76 0.54
CA GLN A 41 3.22 6.53 -0.67
C GLN A 41 1.88 7.26 -0.55
N LYS A 42 0.85 6.64 0.04
CA LYS A 42 -0.43 7.28 0.33
C LYS A 42 -0.24 8.53 1.20
N GLN A 43 0.56 8.44 2.27
CA GLN A 43 0.84 9.58 3.15
C GLN A 43 1.56 10.72 2.40
N ASN A 44 2.61 10.42 1.64
CA ASN A 44 3.33 11.43 0.86
C ASN A 44 2.42 12.17 -0.13
N ILE A 45 1.49 11.47 -0.79
CA ILE A 45 0.53 12.08 -1.71
C ILE A 45 -0.42 13.02 -0.96
N GLN A 46 -0.89 12.63 0.23
CA GLN A 46 -1.76 13.48 1.05
C GLN A 46 -1.07 14.79 1.45
N GLU A 47 0.19 14.73 1.88
CA GLU A 47 0.98 15.91 2.25
C GLU A 47 1.21 16.87 1.06
N LEU A 48 1.47 16.31 -0.13
CA LEU A 48 1.63 17.11 -1.35
C LEU A 48 0.34 17.85 -1.70
N LEU A 49 -0.82 17.21 -1.53
CA LEU A 49 -2.11 17.84 -1.83
C LEU A 49 -2.50 18.89 -0.82
N GLU A 50 -2.20 18.68 0.47
CA GLU A 50 -2.35 19.70 1.50
C GLU A 50 -1.47 20.92 1.18
N SER A 51 -0.22 20.69 0.74
CA SER A 51 0.67 21.76 0.29
C SER A 51 0.12 22.51 -0.92
N ILE A 52 -0.43 21.81 -1.91
CA ILE A 52 -1.08 22.41 -3.09
C ILE A 52 -2.31 23.23 -2.68
N ARG A 53 -3.13 22.72 -1.76
CA ARG A 53 -4.32 23.41 -1.25
C ARG A 53 -3.94 24.71 -0.55
N ASN A 54 -2.98 24.66 0.38
CA ASN A 54 -2.49 25.82 1.11
C ASN A 54 -1.90 26.90 0.17
N ALA A 55 -1.19 26.45 -0.88
CA ALA A 55 -0.69 27.36 -1.91
C ALA A 55 -1.84 28.01 -2.71
N GLY A 56 -2.90 27.25 -2.99
CA GLY A 56 -4.13 27.75 -3.62
C GLY A 56 -4.86 28.81 -2.81
N GLU A 57 -5.08 28.54 -1.52
CA GLU A 57 -5.73 29.49 -0.60
C GLU A 57 -4.89 30.77 -0.46
N SER A 58 -3.56 30.64 -0.46
CA SER A 58 -2.65 31.80 -0.47
C SER A 58 -2.73 32.61 -1.77
N LEU A 59 -3.01 31.96 -2.91
CA LEU A 59 -3.21 32.61 -4.20
C LEU A 59 -4.58 33.31 -4.28
N ASP A 60 -5.63 32.72 -3.70
CA ASP A 60 -6.98 33.30 -3.65
C ASP A 60 -6.99 34.62 -2.84
N GLY A 61 -6.23 34.68 -1.73
CA GLY A 61 -6.05 35.91 -0.96
C GLY A 61 -5.17 36.97 -1.64
N ALA A 62 -4.37 36.59 -2.65
CA ALA A 62 -3.41 37.48 -3.33
C ALA A 62 -3.89 37.93 -4.73
N PHE A 63 -4.79 37.18 -5.37
CA PHE A 63 -5.29 37.43 -6.72
C PHE A 63 -6.81 37.25 -6.73
N GLU A 64 -7.59 38.34 -6.83
CA GLU A 64 -9.03 38.23 -7.11
C GLU A 64 -9.28 38.09 -8.62
N GLY A 65 -10.20 37.20 -9.04
CA GLY A 65 -10.66 37.08 -10.44
C GLY A 65 -10.44 35.70 -11.10
N GLU A 66 -10.65 35.60 -12.41
CA GLU A 66 -10.73 34.33 -13.16
C GLU A 66 -9.55 33.36 -12.96
N ALA A 67 -8.34 33.89 -12.70
CA ALA A 67 -7.15 33.09 -12.43
C ALA A 67 -7.23 32.34 -11.10
N SER A 68 -7.77 32.97 -10.05
CA SER A 68 -8.01 32.32 -8.74
C SER A 68 -9.08 31.23 -8.85
N GLU A 69 -10.18 31.51 -9.55
CA GLU A 69 -11.24 30.54 -9.80
C GLU A 69 -10.74 29.34 -10.62
N ALA A 70 -9.82 29.58 -11.58
CA ALA A 70 -9.19 28.51 -12.34
C ALA A 70 -8.23 27.67 -11.47
N ALA A 71 -7.45 28.30 -10.58
CA ALA A 71 -6.60 27.61 -9.63
C ALA A 71 -7.43 26.75 -8.67
N GLN A 72 -8.49 27.29 -8.08
CA GLN A 72 -9.38 26.58 -7.18
C GLN A 72 -10.05 25.37 -7.86
N ARG A 73 -10.56 25.53 -9.08
CA ARG A 73 -11.12 24.42 -9.87
C ARG A 73 -10.10 23.30 -10.13
N ASN A 74 -8.82 23.65 -10.31
CA ASN A 74 -7.78 22.64 -10.50
C ASN A 74 -7.42 21.93 -9.18
N ILE A 75 -7.44 22.65 -8.06
CA ILE A 75 -7.27 22.07 -6.72
C ILE A 75 -8.41 21.09 -6.40
N ASP A 76 -9.64 21.46 -6.68
CA ASP A 76 -10.80 20.58 -6.46
C ASP A 76 -10.71 19.30 -7.30
N LYS A 77 -10.23 19.40 -8.55
CA LYS A 77 -9.95 18.23 -9.40
C LYS A 77 -8.85 17.34 -8.81
N LEU A 78 -7.78 17.93 -8.28
CA LEU A 78 -6.70 17.18 -7.64
C LEU A 78 -7.20 16.46 -6.39
N ASN A 79 -8.02 17.11 -5.57
CA ASN A 79 -8.64 16.49 -4.39
C ASN A 79 -9.54 15.31 -4.78
N SER A 80 -10.41 15.49 -5.77
CA SER A 80 -11.27 14.41 -6.27
C SER A 80 -10.46 13.23 -6.85
N HIS A 81 -9.37 13.52 -7.55
CA HIS A 81 -8.48 12.47 -8.05
C HIS A 81 -7.80 11.71 -6.90
N ASN A 82 -7.42 12.42 -5.85
CA ASN A 82 -6.81 11.81 -4.67
C ASN A 82 -7.77 10.91 -3.89
N GLU A 83 -9.01 11.33 -3.67
CA GLU A 83 -10.04 10.48 -3.04
C GLU A 83 -10.21 9.17 -3.82
N ARG A 84 -10.19 9.26 -5.15
CA ARG A 84 -10.22 8.08 -6.02
C ARG A 84 -8.99 7.19 -5.85
N MET A 85 -7.80 7.79 -5.80
CA MET A 85 -6.55 7.04 -5.54
C MET A 85 -6.55 6.40 -4.15
N GLN A 86 -7.05 7.07 -3.11
CA GLN A 86 -7.19 6.50 -1.77
C GLN A 86 -8.06 5.25 -1.80
N SER A 87 -9.21 5.31 -2.48
CA SER A 87 -10.09 4.15 -2.64
C SER A 87 -9.40 3.00 -3.39
N GLN A 88 -8.60 3.31 -4.42
CA GLN A 88 -7.81 2.32 -5.14
C GLN A 88 -6.73 1.69 -4.26
N PHE A 89 -6.04 2.48 -3.44
CA PHE A 89 -5.05 1.96 -2.49
C PHE A 89 -5.68 1.07 -1.42
N GLU A 90 -6.83 1.45 -0.86
CA GLU A 90 -7.55 0.64 0.11
C GLU A 90 -8.04 -0.67 -0.50
N SER A 91 -8.54 -0.63 -1.73
CA SER A 91 -8.89 -1.85 -2.49
C SER A 91 -7.67 -2.75 -2.68
N LEU A 92 -6.53 -2.19 -3.11
CA LEU A 92 -5.29 -2.94 -3.30
C LEU A 92 -4.80 -3.57 -1.99
N LEU A 93 -4.79 -2.83 -0.88
CA LEU A 93 -4.43 -3.35 0.44
C LEU A 93 -5.32 -4.54 0.86
N ASN A 94 -6.62 -4.45 0.56
CA ASN A 94 -7.58 -5.53 0.84
C ASN A 94 -7.37 -6.78 -0.03
N THR A 95 -6.74 -6.66 -1.21
CA THR A 95 -6.40 -7.83 -2.06
C THR A 95 -5.22 -8.63 -1.54
N PHE A 96 -4.34 -8.06 -0.72
CA PHE A 96 -3.17 -8.74 -0.15
C PHE A 96 -3.51 -9.72 1.01
N LYS A 97 -4.71 -10.31 1.01
CA LYS A 97 -5.04 -11.37 1.96
C LYS A 97 -4.26 -12.64 1.62
N VAL A 98 -3.32 -13.01 2.47
CA VAL A 98 -2.73 -14.35 2.46
C VAL A 98 -3.76 -15.29 3.08
N ASN A 99 -4.36 -16.16 2.26
CA ASN A 99 -5.20 -17.24 2.78
C ASN A 99 -4.29 -18.30 3.42
N GLY A 100 -4.49 -18.55 4.72
CA GLY A 100 -3.70 -19.51 5.52
C GLY A 100 -3.85 -20.96 5.09
#